data_AF-U9STY1-F1
#
_entry.id   AF-U9STY1-F1
#
_cell.length_a   1.000
_cell.length_b   1.000
_cell.length_c   1.000
_cell.angle_alpha   90.00
_cell.angle_beta   90.00
_cell.angle_gamma   90.00
#
_symmetry.space_group_name_H-M   'P 1'
#
loop_
_entity.id
_entity.type
_entity.pdbx_description
1 polymer ?
#
loop_
_entity_poly.entity_id
_entity_poly.type
_entity_poly.pdbx_seq_one_letter_code
_entity_poly.pdbx_strand_id
1 'polypeptide(L)'
;MFNQGQLFNDLKSSNKKRSKYDEDIGTAMNISDQPQDNQTTQTSKKSNSGKSSPNRGDNKDSLRKFDPLAAKALELEPGPQYADLMRGNSVTAPDGTVIHPHQVMDPSRPGMTFIILDVPSTSYISSVCESPEFVTYQISNKDTQPRVIIHMVGNGVLEDKRYQEWMNKFGPETEPIIANEKYCPQRIIFYSSALMDNIPKKASFAVPMMIYQTEPSFKLDMSQLGPVFDHNIESGKLLESSDDYLNIAEEVKQEVARSHSEAKNIPGKDVIITTLGTGSRSIEMQLFIYLTNFLRLVSATLIKIPNNGFILLDVGEGTLGSMSRHFGPYDQPHGDDQTSLESRISNLKCIFISHMHADHHLGIVRVLKKWNEVNG
;
A
#
# COMPACT_ATOMS: atom_id res chain seq x y z
N MET A 1 24.81 -36.96 -17.24
CA MET A 1 23.86 -37.80 -17.99
C MET A 1 22.83 -38.36 -17.04
N PHE A 2 21.63 -37.76 -17.00
CA PHE A 2 20.42 -38.38 -16.47
C PHE A 2 19.27 -37.98 -17.40
N ASN A 3 18.52 -38.99 -17.83
CA ASN A 3 17.76 -39.05 -19.06
C ASN A 3 16.33 -38.54 -18.82
N GLN A 4 15.89 -37.51 -19.55
CA GLN A 4 14.50 -37.06 -19.59
C GLN A 4 13.72 -37.95 -20.56
N GLY A 5 12.90 -38.88 -20.04
CA GLY A 5 12.16 -39.79 -20.90
C GLY A 5 11.23 -40.75 -20.16
N GLN A 6 10.46 -40.27 -19.17
CA GLN A 6 9.42 -41.06 -18.52
C GLN A 6 8.48 -40.17 -17.68
N LEU A 7 7.71 -39.29 -18.33
CA LEU A 7 6.60 -38.58 -17.66
C LEU A 7 5.41 -38.23 -18.57
N PHE A 8 5.40 -38.78 -19.78
CA PHE A 8 4.26 -38.73 -20.70
C PHE A 8 3.87 -40.17 -21.01
N ASN A 9 3.00 -40.79 -20.18
CA ASN A 9 2.14 -41.90 -20.63
C ASN A 9 1.04 -42.34 -19.64
N ASP A 10 1.00 -41.90 -18.39
CA ASP A 10 0.04 -42.48 -17.42
C ASP A 10 -1.26 -41.66 -17.19
N LEU A 11 -1.59 -40.71 -18.06
CA LEU A 11 -2.83 -39.91 -17.97
C LEU A 11 -4.04 -40.50 -18.72
N LYS A 12 -3.98 -41.78 -19.13
CA LYS A 12 -5.12 -42.45 -19.77
C LYS A 12 -5.32 -43.87 -19.27
N SER A 13 -5.64 -44.04 -17.99
CA SER A 13 -6.54 -45.12 -17.52
C SER A 13 -6.77 -45.06 -16.01
N SER A 14 -7.94 -44.57 -15.58
CA SER A 14 -8.65 -45.08 -14.38
C SER A 14 -9.90 -44.24 -14.08
N ASN A 15 -10.94 -44.44 -14.90
CA ASN A 15 -12.31 -44.20 -14.47
C ASN A 15 -12.72 -45.33 -13.50
N LYS A 16 -12.80 -45.05 -12.19
CA LYS A 16 -13.77 -45.60 -11.22
C LYS A 16 -13.35 -45.32 -9.78
N LYS A 17 -14.03 -44.37 -9.14
CA LYS A 17 -14.69 -44.48 -7.81
C LYS A 17 -15.09 -43.07 -7.35
N ARG A 18 -16.36 -42.71 -7.57
CA ARG A 18 -16.99 -41.54 -6.93
C ARG A 18 -17.10 -41.82 -5.43
N SER A 19 -16.51 -40.94 -4.63
CA SER A 19 -16.58 -40.94 -3.17
C SER A 19 -17.83 -40.17 -2.72
N LYS A 20 -18.38 -40.59 -1.58
CA LYS A 20 -19.67 -40.24 -0.98
C LYS A 20 -19.74 -38.80 -0.38
N TYR A 21 -19.13 -37.82 -1.05
CA TYR A 21 -19.02 -36.44 -0.57
C TYR A 21 -19.85 -35.42 -1.40
N ASP A 22 -20.50 -35.86 -2.48
CA ASP A 22 -21.26 -34.97 -3.40
C ASP A 22 -22.78 -34.95 -3.15
N GLU A 23 -23.30 -35.65 -2.14
CA GLU A 23 -24.76 -35.70 -1.86
C GLU A 23 -25.26 -34.65 -0.84
N ASP A 24 -24.38 -33.99 -0.07
CA ASP A 24 -24.80 -33.05 0.99
C ASP A 24 -24.80 -31.56 0.58
N ILE A 25 -24.50 -31.22 -0.69
CA ILE A 25 -24.53 -29.84 -1.19
C ILE A 25 -25.89 -29.47 -1.81
N GLY A 26 -26.76 -30.46 -2.06
CA GLY A 26 -28.05 -30.26 -2.73
C GLY A 26 -29.24 -29.83 -1.86
N THR A 27 -29.07 -29.67 -0.54
CA THR A 27 -30.20 -29.44 0.40
C THR A 27 -30.14 -28.09 1.13
N ALA A 28 -29.16 -27.23 0.83
CA ALA A 28 -29.02 -25.92 1.48
C ALA A 28 -29.45 -24.71 0.61
N MET A 29 -30.11 -24.94 -0.53
CA MET A 29 -30.67 -23.86 -1.38
C MET A 29 -32.19 -23.99 -1.49
N ASN A 30 -32.90 -23.71 -0.38
CA ASN A 30 -34.33 -23.38 -0.45
C ASN A 30 -34.74 -22.61 0.81
N ILE A 31 -34.49 -21.30 0.85
CA ILE A 31 -35.19 -20.38 1.75
C ILE A 31 -35.66 -19.18 0.94
N SER A 32 -36.97 -19.01 0.97
CA SER A 32 -37.82 -18.03 0.31
C SER A 32 -37.51 -16.58 0.68
N ASP A 33 -37.57 -15.70 -0.33
CA ASP A 33 -37.64 -14.24 -0.19
C ASP A 33 -38.86 -13.81 0.63
N GLN A 34 -38.63 -13.22 1.80
CA GLN A 34 -39.53 -12.23 2.43
C GLN A 34 -38.66 -11.16 3.12
N PRO A 35 -39.01 -9.86 3.00
CA PRO A 35 -38.17 -8.78 3.49
C PRO A 35 -38.33 -8.61 5.00
N GLN A 36 -37.22 -8.66 5.74
CA GLN A 36 -37.16 -8.19 7.13
C GLN A 36 -36.41 -6.87 7.18
N ASP A 37 -37.14 -5.83 7.60
CA ASP A 37 -36.62 -4.52 7.97
C ASP A 37 -35.57 -4.66 9.07
N ASN A 38 -34.31 -4.36 8.74
CA ASN A 38 -33.27 -4.13 9.74
C ASN A 38 -32.80 -2.69 9.63
N GLN A 39 -33.30 -1.86 10.55
CA GLN A 39 -32.76 -0.54 10.83
C GLN A 39 -31.33 -0.69 11.35
N THR A 40 -30.35 -0.25 10.58
CA THR A 40 -29.00 0.02 11.10
C THR A 40 -28.52 1.35 10.54
N THR A 41 -28.54 2.33 11.45
CA THR A 41 -27.87 3.64 11.46
C THR A 41 -27.14 4.07 10.19
N GLN A 42 -27.75 5.04 9.51
CA GLN A 42 -27.12 5.90 8.50
C GLN A 42 -25.87 6.58 9.06
N THR A 43 -24.70 6.23 8.55
CA THR A 43 -23.56 7.16 8.53
C THR A 43 -23.91 8.27 7.54
N SER A 44 -24.11 9.47 8.06
CA SER A 44 -24.41 10.65 7.27
C SER A 44 -23.29 10.95 6.27
N LYS A 45 -23.64 10.91 4.98
CA LYS A 45 -22.85 11.51 3.91
C LYS A 45 -22.77 13.02 4.18
N LYS A 46 -21.60 13.53 4.61
CA LYS A 46 -21.31 14.96 4.53
C LYS A 46 -20.85 15.30 3.12
N SER A 47 -21.49 16.32 2.56
CA SER A 47 -21.18 16.93 1.28
C SER A 47 -19.74 17.47 1.25
N ASN A 48 -19.12 17.29 0.09
CA ASN A 48 -17.75 17.69 -0.19
C ASN A 48 -17.66 19.23 -0.20
N SER A 49 -17.07 19.78 0.85
CA SER A 49 -16.53 21.15 0.89
C SER A 49 -15.06 20.99 1.27
N GLY A 50 -14.16 21.71 0.60
CA GLY A 50 -12.71 21.46 0.57
C GLY A 50 -11.98 21.62 1.91
N LYS A 51 -12.29 20.75 2.87
CA LYS A 51 -11.63 20.61 4.16
C LYS A 51 -10.97 19.24 4.19
N SER A 52 -9.69 19.21 4.54
CA SER A 52 -9.02 17.96 4.91
C SER A 52 -9.79 17.31 6.07
N SER A 53 -10.26 16.09 5.87
CA SER A 53 -11.03 15.37 6.89
C SER A 53 -10.09 14.41 7.63
N PRO A 54 -9.80 14.64 8.92
CA PRO A 54 -9.03 13.69 9.70
C PRO A 54 -9.84 12.42 9.95
N ASN A 55 -9.26 11.27 9.65
CA ASN A 55 -9.81 9.97 10.06
C ASN A 55 -9.20 9.58 11.40
N ARG A 56 -10.06 9.35 12.40
CA ARG A 56 -9.71 8.96 13.76
C ARG A 56 -9.97 7.47 13.95
N GLY A 57 -9.00 6.75 14.51
CA GLY A 57 -9.21 5.43 15.09
C GLY A 57 -8.93 5.48 16.58
N ASP A 58 -9.97 5.25 17.39
CA ASP A 58 -9.80 4.96 18.81
C ASP A 58 -9.90 3.45 19.01
N ASN A 59 -8.87 2.86 19.60
CA ASN A 59 -9.09 1.57 20.25
C ASN A 59 -9.82 1.81 21.56
N LYS A 60 -10.85 1.02 21.84
CA LYS A 60 -11.46 0.98 23.18
C LYS A 60 -10.37 0.64 24.20
N ASP A 61 -10.49 1.20 25.41
CA ASP A 61 -9.68 0.80 26.56
C ASP A 61 -9.59 -0.73 26.61
N SER A 62 -8.38 -1.25 26.79
CA SER A 62 -8.20 -2.70 26.91
C SER A 62 -9.02 -3.18 28.12
N LEU A 63 -9.87 -4.18 27.91
CA LEU A 63 -10.61 -4.85 28.98
C LEU A 63 -9.64 -5.20 30.10
N ARG A 64 -9.90 -4.68 31.31
CA ARG A 64 -9.06 -4.90 32.49
C ARG A 64 -8.87 -6.41 32.67
N LYS A 65 -7.62 -6.86 32.67
CA LYS A 65 -7.31 -8.27 32.88
C LYS A 65 -7.43 -8.57 34.37
N PHE A 66 -8.26 -9.54 34.72
CA PHE A 66 -8.38 -10.03 36.09
C PHE A 66 -7.17 -10.91 36.41
N ASP A 67 -6.60 -10.74 37.60
CA ASP A 67 -5.53 -11.57 38.14
C ASP A 67 -6.10 -12.62 39.13
N PRO A 68 -6.25 -13.89 38.69
CA PRO A 68 -6.77 -14.94 39.55
C PRO A 68 -5.84 -15.32 40.70
N LEU A 69 -4.53 -15.07 40.57
CA LEU A 69 -3.57 -15.38 41.61
C LEU A 69 -3.66 -14.36 42.74
N ALA A 70 -3.77 -13.08 42.41
CA ALA A 70 -4.02 -12.01 43.37
C ALA A 70 -5.35 -12.21 44.12
N ALA A 71 -6.42 -12.56 43.39
CA ALA A 71 -7.72 -12.82 44.01
C ALA A 71 -7.70 -14.05 44.94
N LYS A 72 -7.01 -15.12 44.55
CA LYS A 72 -6.84 -16.31 45.40
C LYS A 72 -6.00 -16.03 46.65
N ALA A 73 -4.99 -15.17 46.55
CA ALA A 73 -4.18 -14.76 47.70
C ALA A 73 -4.97 -13.93 48.73
N LEU A 74 -6.09 -13.32 48.31
CA LEU A 74 -7.03 -12.59 49.15
C LEU A 74 -8.20 -13.48 49.63
N GLU A 75 -8.06 -14.81 49.52
CA GLU A 75 -9.05 -15.80 49.96
C GLU A 75 -10.44 -15.66 49.29
N LEU A 76 -10.48 -15.11 48.08
CA LEU A 76 -11.71 -14.98 47.30
C LEU A 76 -12.03 -16.26 46.52
N GLU A 77 -13.30 -16.66 46.55
CA GLU A 77 -13.79 -17.84 45.85
C GLU A 77 -14.07 -17.53 44.37
N PRO A 78 -13.65 -18.41 43.44
CA PRO A 78 -13.98 -18.27 42.03
C PRO A 78 -15.48 -18.24 41.78
N GLY A 79 -15.91 -17.44 40.79
CA GLY A 79 -17.31 -17.37 40.36
C GLY A 79 -17.94 -16.01 40.68
N PRO A 80 -19.01 -15.90 41.49
CA PRO A 80 -19.76 -14.65 41.69
C PRO A 80 -18.87 -13.48 42.15
N GLN A 81 -17.98 -13.71 43.11
CA GLN A 81 -17.09 -12.68 43.64
C GLN A 81 -16.13 -12.15 42.56
N TYR A 82 -15.60 -13.02 41.69
CA TYR A 82 -14.73 -12.61 40.59
C TYR A 82 -15.51 -11.81 39.54
N ALA A 83 -16.74 -12.25 39.23
CA ALA A 83 -17.61 -11.54 38.30
C ALA A 83 -18.00 -10.14 38.81
N ASP A 84 -18.24 -10.00 40.11
CA ASP A 84 -18.53 -8.69 40.74
C ASP A 84 -17.32 -7.75 40.67
N LEU A 85 -16.11 -8.26 40.94
CA LEU A 85 -14.87 -7.48 40.81
C LEU A 85 -14.61 -7.06 39.35
N MET A 86 -14.82 -7.94 38.38
CA MET A 86 -14.73 -7.62 36.95
C MET A 86 -15.76 -6.60 36.50
N ARG A 87 -16.95 -6.55 37.14
CA ARG A 87 -17.99 -5.52 36.92
C ARG A 87 -17.71 -4.19 37.62
N GLY A 88 -16.66 -4.10 38.43
CA GLY A 88 -16.29 -2.90 39.17
C GLY A 88 -16.93 -2.78 40.55
N ASN A 89 -17.58 -3.83 41.05
CA ASN A 89 -18.15 -3.88 42.39
C ASN A 89 -17.10 -4.40 43.40
N SER A 90 -17.14 -3.90 44.63
CA SER A 90 -16.31 -4.42 45.71
C SER A 90 -16.97 -5.64 46.35
N VAL A 91 -16.17 -6.58 46.85
CA VAL A 91 -16.66 -7.80 47.50
C VAL A 91 -16.08 -7.91 48.91
N THR A 92 -16.80 -8.57 49.82
CA THR A 92 -16.31 -8.83 51.17
C THR A 92 -15.70 -10.24 51.23
N ALA A 93 -14.46 -10.34 51.70
CA ALA A 93 -13.75 -11.59 51.94
C ALA A 93 -14.28 -12.29 53.21
N PRO A 94 -14.00 -13.60 53.40
CA PRO A 94 -14.50 -14.37 54.54
C PRO A 94 -14.10 -13.82 55.92
N ASP A 95 -12.96 -13.11 55.98
CA ASP A 95 -12.44 -12.45 57.18
C ASP A 95 -13.12 -11.10 57.50
N GLY A 96 -14.06 -10.65 56.66
CA GLY A 96 -14.74 -9.37 56.77
C GLY A 96 -14.05 -8.20 56.05
N THR A 97 -12.89 -8.44 55.43
CA THR A 97 -12.15 -7.42 54.68
C THR A 97 -12.89 -7.07 53.38
N VAL A 98 -13.01 -5.78 53.07
CA VAL A 98 -13.58 -5.32 51.78
C VAL A 98 -12.48 -5.27 50.73
N ILE A 99 -12.64 -6.07 49.67
CA ILE A 99 -11.75 -6.13 48.52
C ILE A 99 -12.32 -5.30 47.37
N HIS A 100 -11.53 -4.36 46.89
CA HIS A 100 -11.86 -3.47 45.78
C HIS A 100 -11.30 -3.99 44.46
N PRO A 101 -11.96 -3.72 43.31
CA PRO A 101 -11.52 -4.19 41.98
C PRO A 101 -10.05 -3.88 41.66
N HIS A 102 -9.53 -2.71 42.05
CA HIS A 102 -8.15 -2.32 41.74
C HIS A 102 -7.07 -3.21 42.41
N GLN A 103 -7.44 -4.03 43.40
CA GLN A 103 -6.52 -4.95 44.09
C GLN A 103 -6.31 -6.27 43.34
N VAL A 104 -7.18 -6.59 42.37
CA VAL A 104 -7.15 -7.85 41.61
C VAL A 104 -7.33 -7.67 40.09
N MET A 105 -7.44 -6.43 39.63
CA MET A 105 -7.55 -6.06 38.22
C MET A 105 -6.30 -5.28 37.83
N ASP A 106 -5.77 -5.55 36.65
CA ASP A 106 -4.76 -4.68 36.06
C ASP A 106 -5.30 -3.24 35.94
N PRO A 107 -4.43 -2.22 36.13
CA PRO A 107 -4.84 -0.83 35.92
C PRO A 107 -5.37 -0.65 34.49
N SER A 108 -6.43 0.15 34.36
CA SER A 108 -7.00 0.49 33.05
C SER A 108 -5.91 1.11 32.19
N ARG A 109 -5.64 0.52 31.03
CA ARG A 109 -4.77 1.14 30.03
C ARG A 109 -5.63 1.98 29.12
N PRO A 110 -5.42 3.31 29.06
CA PRO A 110 -6.13 4.17 28.12
C PRO A 110 -6.01 3.61 26.71
N GLY A 111 -7.12 3.60 25.98
CA GLY A 111 -7.18 3.26 24.57
C GLY A 111 -6.18 4.06 23.76
N MET A 112 -5.63 3.43 22.72
CA MET A 112 -4.68 4.09 21.83
C MET A 112 -5.42 4.97 20.83
N THR A 113 -4.95 6.21 20.66
CA THR A 113 -5.40 7.10 19.59
C THR A 113 -4.33 7.17 18.50
N PHE A 114 -4.75 7.04 17.23
CA PHE A 114 -3.93 7.40 16.08
C PHE A 114 -4.68 8.33 15.14
N ILE A 115 -3.95 9.16 14.40
CA ILE A 115 -4.51 10.15 13.47
C ILE A 115 -3.94 9.91 12.08
N ILE A 116 -4.81 9.88 11.07
CA ILE A 116 -4.41 9.97 9.65
C ILE A 116 -4.86 11.33 9.14
N LEU A 117 -3.88 12.13 8.68
CA LEU A 117 -4.08 13.50 8.22
C LEU A 117 -3.61 13.64 6.78
N ASP A 118 -4.50 14.14 5.92
CA ASP A 118 -4.20 14.48 4.53
C ASP A 118 -4.14 16.01 4.36
N VAL A 119 -2.99 16.55 3.95
CA VAL A 119 -2.76 17.98 3.69
C VAL A 119 -2.18 18.14 2.29
N PRO A 120 -3.02 18.26 1.25
CA PRO A 120 -2.57 18.20 -0.14
C PRO A 120 -1.69 19.37 -0.58
N SER A 121 -1.82 20.54 0.05
CA SER A 121 -1.07 21.75 -0.32
C SER A 121 -1.04 22.76 0.82
N THR A 122 -0.20 23.79 0.68
CA THR A 122 -0.03 24.86 1.67
C THR A 122 -1.30 25.67 1.95
N SER A 123 -2.29 25.67 1.03
CA SER A 123 -3.58 26.34 1.24
C SER A 123 -4.42 25.70 2.35
N TYR A 124 -4.19 24.43 2.69
CA TYR A 124 -4.91 23.72 3.75
C TYR A 124 -4.34 23.98 5.15
N ILE A 125 -3.11 24.52 5.26
CA ILE A 125 -2.39 24.64 6.53
C ILE A 125 -3.18 25.44 7.56
N SER A 126 -3.73 26.60 7.19
CA SER A 126 -4.49 27.43 8.13
C SER A 126 -5.68 26.66 8.73
N SER A 127 -6.43 25.94 7.88
CA SER A 127 -7.59 25.16 8.33
C SER A 127 -7.23 24.03 9.30
N VAL A 128 -6.05 23.40 9.11
CA VAL A 128 -5.54 22.35 9.99
C VAL A 128 -5.04 22.96 11.31
N CYS A 129 -4.29 24.06 11.24
CA CYS A 129 -3.70 24.69 12.41
C CYS A 129 -4.75 25.31 13.35
N GLU A 130 -5.86 25.80 12.79
CA GLU A 130 -6.96 26.46 13.50
C GLU A 130 -8.07 25.49 13.92
N SER A 131 -8.01 24.23 13.49
CA SER A 131 -9.04 23.23 13.78
C SER A 131 -9.08 22.92 15.29
N PRO A 132 -10.21 23.19 15.97
CA PRO A 132 -10.35 22.93 17.41
C PRO A 132 -10.31 21.44 17.75
N GLU A 133 -10.60 20.57 16.79
CA GLU A 133 -10.57 19.13 16.94
C GLU A 133 -9.19 18.61 17.38
N PHE A 134 -8.10 19.23 16.90
CA PHE A 134 -6.74 18.81 17.25
C PHE A 134 -6.28 19.28 18.63
N VAL A 135 -6.87 20.34 19.17
CA VAL A 135 -6.46 20.92 20.47
C VAL A 135 -6.59 19.91 21.60
N THR A 136 -7.60 19.03 21.53
CA THR A 136 -7.84 17.96 22.52
C THR A 136 -6.71 16.92 22.57
N TYR A 137 -5.90 16.79 21.52
CA TYR A 137 -4.86 15.77 21.35
C TYR A 137 -3.44 16.32 21.54
N GLN A 138 -3.32 17.63 21.74
CA GLN A 138 -2.04 18.31 21.90
C GLN A 138 -1.51 18.20 23.35
N ILE A 139 -0.32 18.74 23.61
CA ILE A 139 0.44 18.58 24.86
C ILE A 139 -0.38 18.79 26.15
N SER A 140 -1.43 19.61 26.09
CA SER A 140 -2.32 19.91 27.22
C SER A 140 -3.10 18.71 27.77
N ASN A 141 -3.23 17.60 27.03
CA ASN A 141 -4.00 16.44 27.46
C ASN A 141 -3.22 15.13 27.26
N LYS A 142 -2.58 14.63 28.31
CA LYS A 142 -1.72 13.43 28.24
C LYS A 142 -2.51 12.15 27.95
N ASP A 143 -3.75 12.06 28.41
CA ASP A 143 -4.55 10.83 28.33
C ASP A 143 -5.08 10.57 26.92
N THR A 144 -5.23 11.63 26.12
CA THR A 144 -5.75 11.55 24.74
C THR A 144 -4.64 11.70 23.70
N GLN A 145 -3.38 11.87 24.10
CA GLN A 145 -2.30 12.09 23.15
C GLN A 145 -2.17 10.93 22.15
N PRO A 146 -2.15 11.21 20.85
CA PRO A 146 -2.02 10.19 19.84
C PRO A 146 -0.64 9.58 19.95
N ARG A 147 -0.58 8.25 19.83
CA ARG A 147 0.70 7.53 19.78
C ARG A 147 1.39 7.73 18.44
N VAL A 148 0.61 7.82 17.36
CA VAL A 148 1.12 8.03 16.01
C VAL A 148 0.23 8.98 15.22
N ILE A 149 0.85 9.83 14.40
CA ILE A 149 0.17 10.66 13.40
C ILE A 149 0.80 10.36 12.04
N ILE A 150 -0.01 9.93 11.08
CA ILE A 150 0.40 9.73 9.69
C ILE A 150 0.03 11.00 8.91
N HIS A 151 1.06 11.71 8.45
CA HIS A 151 0.96 12.97 7.70
C HIS A 151 1.13 12.67 6.21
N MET A 152 0.04 12.56 5.46
CA MET A 152 0.04 12.53 4.01
C MET A 152 0.05 13.98 3.51
N VAL A 153 1.19 14.45 3.02
CA VAL A 153 1.41 15.88 2.77
C VAL A 153 1.94 16.13 1.37
N GLY A 154 1.38 17.13 0.69
CA GLY A 154 1.89 17.61 -0.59
C GLY A 154 3.18 18.41 -0.47
N ASN A 155 3.80 18.71 -1.61
CA ASN A 155 5.05 19.47 -1.67
C ASN A 155 4.88 20.89 -1.12
N GLY A 156 5.87 21.36 -0.35
CA GLY A 156 5.87 22.69 0.28
C GLY A 156 5.20 22.75 1.66
N VAL A 157 4.44 21.72 2.06
CA VAL A 157 3.73 21.72 3.36
C VAL A 157 4.69 21.52 4.52
N LEU A 158 5.66 20.61 4.41
CA LEU A 158 6.63 20.34 5.47
C LEU A 158 7.61 21.49 5.66
N GLU A 159 7.87 22.25 4.61
CA GLU A 159 8.74 23.43 4.62
C GLU A 159 8.07 24.66 5.27
N ASP A 160 6.74 24.68 5.41
CA ASP A 160 6.01 25.79 6.00
C ASP A 160 6.15 25.80 7.53
N LYS A 161 6.65 26.92 8.06
CA LYS A 161 6.88 27.11 9.50
C LYS A 161 5.63 26.91 10.34
N ARG A 162 4.45 27.32 9.85
CA ARG A 162 3.19 27.20 10.59
C ARG A 162 2.82 25.73 10.80
N TYR A 163 3.11 24.89 9.80
CA TYR A 163 2.85 23.45 9.89
C TYR A 163 3.85 22.77 10.83
N GLN A 164 5.13 23.14 10.76
CA GLN A 164 6.16 22.66 11.69
C GLN A 164 5.83 23.02 13.15
N GLU A 165 5.43 24.27 13.40
CA GLU A 165 4.98 24.73 14.71
C GLU A 165 3.76 23.93 15.19
N TRP A 166 2.79 23.65 14.32
CA TRP A 166 1.63 22.83 14.65
C TRP A 166 2.01 21.37 14.98
N MET A 167 2.92 20.75 14.22
CA MET A 167 3.42 19.41 14.51
C MET A 167 4.11 19.34 15.89
N ASN A 168 4.81 20.41 16.29
CA ASN A 168 5.48 20.50 17.59
C ASN A 168 4.52 20.70 18.78
N LYS A 169 3.22 20.89 18.55
CA LYS A 169 2.20 20.97 19.63
C LYS A 169 1.76 19.59 20.15
N PHE A 170 2.16 18.51 19.48
CA PHE A 170 1.91 17.15 19.96
C PHE A 170 3.04 16.72 20.92
N GLY A 171 2.70 15.87 21.88
CA GLY A 171 3.62 15.52 22.96
C GLY A 171 4.80 14.67 22.51
N PRO A 172 5.85 14.53 23.35
CA PRO A 172 7.07 13.80 23.00
C PRO A 172 6.84 12.29 22.74
N GLU A 173 5.73 11.76 23.23
CA GLU A 173 5.32 10.37 23.01
C GLU A 173 4.69 10.15 21.63
N THR A 174 4.21 11.21 20.97
CA THR A 174 3.63 11.13 19.63
C THR A 174 4.71 10.89 18.58
N GLU A 175 4.49 9.88 17.73
CA GLU A 175 5.40 9.51 16.65
C GLU A 175 4.85 9.98 15.29
N PRO A 176 5.51 10.94 14.62
CA PRO A 176 5.08 11.40 13.31
C PRO A 176 5.63 10.50 12.20
N ILE A 177 4.73 10.00 11.35
CA ILE A 177 5.06 9.29 10.11
C ILE A 177 4.73 10.20 8.92
N ILE A 178 5.72 10.52 8.10
CA ILE A 178 5.58 11.48 7.00
C ILE A 178 5.48 10.74 5.66
N ALA A 179 4.37 10.90 4.95
CA ALA A 179 4.18 10.44 3.59
C ALA A 179 4.17 11.63 2.62
N ASN A 180 5.24 11.78 1.85
CA ASN A 180 5.43 12.86 0.89
C ASN A 180 6.25 12.39 -0.32
N GLU A 181 5.85 12.79 -1.52
CA GLU A 181 6.46 12.34 -2.78
C GLU A 181 7.93 12.70 -2.97
N LYS A 182 8.36 13.86 -2.45
CA LYS A 182 9.73 14.38 -2.58
C LYS A 182 10.69 13.72 -1.59
N TYR A 183 10.22 13.41 -0.39
CA TYR A 183 11.08 12.94 0.71
C TYR A 183 10.99 11.44 0.95
N CYS A 184 9.85 10.80 0.67
CA CYS A 184 9.76 9.35 0.78
C CYS A 184 10.47 8.71 -0.40
N PRO A 185 11.35 7.71 -0.15
CA PRO A 185 12.07 7.06 -1.21
C PRO A 185 11.08 6.41 -2.17
N GLN A 186 11.16 6.76 -3.44
CA GLN A 186 10.41 6.11 -4.51
C GLN A 186 11.06 4.75 -4.82
N ARG A 187 11.06 3.86 -3.82
CA ARG A 187 11.66 2.53 -3.89
C ARG A 187 11.01 1.73 -5.00
N ILE A 188 11.65 1.65 -6.16
CA ILE A 188 11.55 0.53 -7.10
C ILE A 188 12.83 0.61 -7.93
N ILE A 189 13.92 -0.08 -7.56
CA ILE A 189 15.16 -0.04 -8.36
C ILE A 189 15.58 1.43 -8.66
N PHE A 190 16.37 2.02 -7.76
CA PHE A 190 17.00 3.36 -7.77
C PHE A 190 16.42 4.48 -6.90
N TYR A 191 17.36 5.27 -6.37
CA TYR A 191 17.24 6.22 -5.26
C TYR A 191 17.03 7.67 -5.72
N SER A 192 16.24 8.41 -4.95
CA SER A 192 16.70 9.64 -4.29
C SER A 192 16.11 9.66 -2.87
N SER A 193 16.96 9.78 -1.86
CA SER A 193 16.51 10.10 -0.50
C SER A 193 16.81 11.57 -0.29
N ALA A 194 15.81 12.43 -0.49
CA ALA A 194 15.96 13.82 -0.08
C ALA A 194 15.98 13.86 1.46
N LEU A 195 17.13 14.24 2.03
CA LEU A 195 17.22 14.54 3.45
C LEU A 195 16.57 15.90 3.70
N MET A 196 15.76 15.99 4.75
CA MET A 196 15.15 17.24 5.20
C MET A 196 15.60 17.53 6.62
N ASP A 197 16.31 18.63 6.82
CA ASP A 197 16.94 18.96 8.10
C ASP A 197 15.97 19.49 9.17
N ASN A 198 14.72 19.81 8.80
CA ASN A 198 13.79 20.60 9.63
C ASN A 198 12.53 19.86 10.09
N ILE A 199 12.48 18.53 10.01
CA ILE A 199 11.38 17.74 10.59
C ILE A 199 11.65 17.44 12.08
N PRO A 200 10.61 17.18 12.90
CA PRO A 200 10.81 16.77 14.28
C PRO A 200 11.77 15.59 14.38
N LYS A 201 12.67 15.58 15.38
CA LYS A 201 13.74 14.57 15.52
C LYS A 201 13.25 13.11 15.55
N LYS A 202 12.00 12.89 15.99
CA LYS A 202 11.35 11.57 16.07
C LYS A 202 10.57 11.20 14.80
N ALA A 203 10.52 12.09 13.81
CA ALA A 203 9.78 11.85 12.58
C ALA A 203 10.46 10.81 11.70
N SER A 204 9.67 9.91 11.12
CA SER A 204 10.14 8.92 10.16
C SER A 204 9.40 9.09 8.83
N PHE A 205 10.12 9.01 7.72
CA PHE A 205 9.49 8.96 6.40
C PHE A 205 8.86 7.59 6.16
N ALA A 206 7.64 7.59 5.64
CA ALA A 206 6.94 6.38 5.28
C ALA A 206 7.66 5.66 4.14
N VAL A 207 7.74 4.34 4.25
CA VAL A 207 8.26 3.47 3.20
C VAL A 207 7.29 2.31 2.95
N PRO A 208 7.25 1.74 1.73
CA PRO A 208 6.41 0.57 1.44
C PRO A 208 6.71 -0.58 2.41
N MET A 209 5.70 -1.34 2.82
CA MET A 209 5.82 -2.48 3.75
C MET A 209 6.30 -2.14 5.17
N MET A 210 6.38 -0.86 5.53
CA MET A 210 6.57 -0.44 6.92
C MET A 210 5.36 -0.86 7.77
N ILE A 211 5.63 -1.47 8.93
CA ILE A 211 4.60 -1.89 9.86
C ILE A 211 4.76 -1.08 11.15
N TYR A 212 3.68 -0.45 11.60
CA TYR A 212 3.63 0.13 12.95
C TYR A 212 3.04 -0.90 13.91
N GLN A 213 3.89 -1.52 14.72
CA GLN A 213 3.46 -2.48 15.72
C GLN A 213 2.94 -1.75 16.95
N THR A 214 1.69 -2.03 17.32
CA THR A 214 1.04 -1.41 18.49
C THR A 214 1.14 -2.27 19.75
N GLU A 215 1.30 -3.59 19.60
CA GLU A 215 1.37 -4.56 20.70
C GLU A 215 2.36 -5.69 20.38
N PRO A 216 3.10 -6.27 21.35
CA PRO A 216 3.09 -5.95 22.79
C PRO A 216 3.89 -4.69 23.16
N SER A 217 4.58 -4.09 22.19
CA SER A 217 5.37 -2.87 22.34
C SER A 217 5.24 -2.01 21.10
N PHE A 218 5.22 -0.70 21.30
CA PHE A 218 5.17 0.29 20.24
C PHE A 218 6.49 0.38 19.51
N LYS A 219 6.51 0.00 18.24
CA LYS A 219 7.71 0.15 17.40
C LYS A 219 7.37 0.20 15.93
N LEU A 220 8.19 0.94 15.18
CA LEU A 220 8.30 0.79 13.74
C LEU A 220 9.06 -0.51 13.43
N ASP A 221 8.38 -1.46 12.81
CA ASP A 221 8.96 -2.67 12.28
C ASP A 221 9.27 -2.49 10.78
N MET A 222 10.58 -2.54 10.50
CA MET A 222 11.16 -2.40 9.18
C MET A 222 11.81 -3.71 8.69
N SER A 223 11.60 -4.82 9.42
CA SER A 223 12.20 -6.13 9.12
C SER A 223 11.76 -6.70 7.78
N GLN A 224 10.57 -6.33 7.31
CA GLN A 224 9.99 -6.75 6.03
C GLN A 224 10.55 -5.95 4.84
N LEU A 225 11.39 -4.96 5.10
CA LEU A 225 12.01 -4.18 4.02
C LEU A 225 13.14 -4.99 3.40
N GLY A 226 12.95 -5.36 2.13
CA GLY A 226 14.06 -5.77 1.29
C GLY A 226 15.10 -4.65 1.15
N PRO A 227 16.36 -4.98 0.85
CA PRO A 227 17.38 -3.99 0.55
C PRO A 227 16.90 -3.10 -0.61
N VAL A 228 17.22 -1.81 -0.54
CA VAL A 228 16.96 -0.93 -1.67
C VAL A 228 17.90 -1.36 -2.79
N PHE A 229 17.34 -1.61 -3.96
CA PHE A 229 18.16 -1.92 -5.12
C PHE A 229 18.97 -0.69 -5.52
N ASP A 230 20.28 -0.85 -5.48
CA ASP A 230 21.27 0.16 -5.84
C ASP A 230 22.19 -0.40 -6.94
N HIS A 231 22.09 0.17 -8.14
CA HIS A 231 22.93 -0.14 -9.31
C HIS A 231 24.41 0.08 -9.05
N ASN A 232 24.76 0.91 -8.06
CA ASN A 232 26.15 1.23 -7.79
C ASN A 232 26.83 0.13 -6.96
N ILE A 233 26.07 -0.82 -6.42
CA ILE A 233 26.64 -1.97 -5.68
C ILE A 233 27.32 -2.92 -6.67
N GLU A 234 28.59 -3.21 -6.45
CA GLU A 234 29.48 -4.02 -7.31
C GLU A 234 28.92 -5.40 -7.71
N SER A 235 27.95 -5.95 -6.99
CA SER A 235 27.27 -7.21 -7.35
C SER A 235 26.54 -7.14 -8.71
N GLY A 236 26.15 -5.95 -9.19
CA GLY A 236 25.62 -5.78 -10.56
C GLY A 236 26.68 -5.95 -11.65
N LYS A 237 27.95 -5.64 -11.34
CA LYS A 237 29.09 -5.78 -12.26
C LYS A 237 29.60 -7.23 -12.38
N LEU A 238 29.12 -8.13 -11.52
CA LEU A 238 29.47 -9.55 -11.50
C LEU A 238 28.93 -10.30 -12.74
N LEU A 239 27.83 -9.81 -13.32
CA LEU A 239 27.33 -10.29 -14.62
C LEU A 239 28.14 -9.71 -15.78
N GLU A 240 28.57 -8.46 -15.68
CA GLU A 240 29.40 -7.79 -16.70
C GLU A 240 30.82 -8.37 -16.81
N SER A 241 31.30 -9.08 -15.78
CA SER A 241 32.57 -9.79 -15.78
C SER A 241 32.46 -11.30 -16.05
N SER A 242 31.25 -11.83 -16.25
CA SER A 242 31.03 -13.25 -16.52
C SER A 242 31.18 -13.55 -18.01
N ASP A 243 32.19 -14.34 -18.37
CA ASP A 243 32.42 -14.75 -19.77
C ASP A 243 31.21 -15.46 -20.38
N ASP A 244 30.50 -16.28 -19.61
CA ASP A 244 29.29 -16.98 -20.08
C ASP A 244 28.17 -15.99 -20.43
N TYR A 245 27.96 -14.97 -19.59
CA TYR A 245 26.97 -13.94 -19.84
C TYR A 245 27.33 -13.09 -21.06
N LEU A 246 28.60 -12.68 -21.17
CA LEU A 246 29.09 -11.90 -22.30
C LEU A 246 28.98 -12.67 -23.62
N ASN A 247 29.31 -13.96 -23.62
CA ASN A 247 29.19 -14.82 -24.80
C ASN A 247 27.74 -14.97 -25.24
N ILE A 248 26.82 -15.27 -24.31
CA ILE A 248 25.39 -15.37 -24.61
C ILE A 248 24.83 -14.02 -25.10
N ALA A 249 25.20 -12.92 -24.43
CA ALA A 249 24.77 -11.58 -24.84
C ALA A 249 25.27 -11.23 -26.24
N GLU A 250 26.49 -11.64 -26.59
CA GLU A 250 27.06 -11.43 -27.93
C GLU A 250 26.40 -12.31 -28.99
N GLU A 251 26.12 -13.59 -28.69
CA GLU A 251 25.33 -14.46 -29.58
C GLU A 251 23.95 -13.87 -29.87
N VAL A 252 23.24 -13.42 -28.83
CA VAL A 252 21.92 -12.78 -28.98
C VAL A 252 22.03 -11.49 -29.81
N LYS A 253 23.03 -10.64 -29.55
CA LYS A 253 23.27 -9.43 -30.36
C LYS A 253 23.52 -9.78 -31.83
N GLN A 254 24.31 -10.81 -32.10
CA GLN A 254 24.61 -11.26 -33.46
C GLN A 254 23.37 -11.85 -34.16
N GLU A 255 22.54 -12.61 -33.45
CA GLU A 255 21.29 -13.16 -33.98
C GLU A 255 20.25 -12.07 -34.26
N VAL A 256 20.13 -11.09 -33.36
CA VAL A 256 19.29 -9.89 -33.56
C VAL A 256 19.79 -9.07 -34.76
N ALA A 257 21.11 -8.87 -34.90
CA ALA A 257 21.70 -8.16 -36.02
C ALA A 257 21.50 -8.89 -37.35
N ARG A 258 21.66 -10.23 -37.36
CA ARG A 258 21.40 -11.08 -38.54
C ARG A 258 19.93 -10.98 -38.95
N SER A 259 19.00 -11.07 -38.00
CA SER A 259 17.56 -10.91 -38.22
C SER A 259 17.19 -9.52 -38.77
N HIS A 260 17.84 -8.45 -38.29
CA HIS A 260 17.65 -7.09 -38.81
C HIS A 260 18.19 -6.91 -40.24
N SER A 261 19.26 -7.63 -40.61
CA SER A 261 19.86 -7.55 -41.95
C SER A 261 19.06 -8.28 -43.03
N GLU A 262 18.30 -9.32 -42.66
CA GLU A 262 17.45 -10.10 -43.57
C GLU A 262 16.08 -9.43 -43.83
N ALA A 263 15.63 -8.57 -42.92
CA ALA A 263 14.42 -7.76 -43.07
C ALA A 263 14.64 -6.59 -44.05
N LYS A 264 14.38 -6.83 -45.35
CA LYS A 264 14.24 -5.77 -46.37
C LYS A 264 13.21 -4.71 -45.94
N ASN A 265 13.22 -3.53 -46.59
CA ASN A 265 12.32 -2.37 -46.35
C ASN A 265 10.83 -2.72 -46.18
N ILE A 266 10.46 -3.20 -45.00
CA ILE A 266 9.08 -3.39 -44.57
C ILE A 266 8.60 -2.04 -44.03
N PRO A 267 7.51 -1.47 -44.57
CA PRO A 267 6.91 -0.27 -44.01
C PRO A 267 6.61 -0.45 -42.52
N GLY A 268 7.07 0.48 -41.69
CA GLY A 268 6.85 0.46 -40.24
C GLY A 268 7.82 -0.44 -39.44
N LYS A 269 8.93 -0.91 -40.03
CA LYS A 269 9.98 -1.67 -39.32
C LYS A 269 10.61 -0.92 -38.13
N ASP A 270 10.47 0.40 -38.13
CA ASP A 270 10.99 1.35 -37.15
C ASP A 270 9.93 1.76 -36.10
N VAL A 271 8.71 1.22 -36.19
CA VAL A 271 7.67 1.38 -35.17
C VAL A 271 8.06 0.56 -33.94
N ILE A 272 8.07 1.21 -32.78
CA ILE A 272 8.37 0.56 -31.50
C ILE A 272 7.07 0.34 -30.73
N ILE A 273 6.86 -0.90 -30.27
CA ILE A 273 5.72 -1.30 -29.45
C ILE A 273 6.22 -1.61 -28.04
N THR A 274 5.77 -0.83 -27.06
CA THR A 274 6.09 -1.03 -25.65
C THR A 274 4.84 -1.51 -24.91
N THR A 275 4.88 -2.74 -24.39
CA THR A 275 3.79 -3.30 -23.59
C THR A 275 3.94 -2.85 -22.13
N LEU A 276 3.12 -1.87 -21.73
CA LEU A 276 3.14 -1.27 -20.38
C LEU A 276 2.34 -2.11 -19.38
N GLY A 277 1.34 -2.85 -19.86
CA GLY A 277 0.59 -3.80 -19.06
C GLY A 277 -0.02 -4.87 -19.95
N THR A 278 0.07 -6.12 -19.48
CA THR A 278 -0.39 -7.34 -20.19
C THR A 278 -1.38 -8.16 -19.35
N GLY A 279 -1.82 -7.62 -18.21
CA GLY A 279 -2.79 -8.24 -17.34
C GLY A 279 -4.23 -8.09 -17.86
N SER A 280 -5.04 -9.13 -17.63
CA SER A 280 -6.48 -9.14 -17.87
C SER A 280 -7.22 -9.20 -16.52
N ARG A 281 -8.44 -8.66 -16.44
CA ARG A 281 -9.32 -8.88 -15.28
C ARG A 281 -9.68 -10.37 -15.17
N SER A 282 -8.94 -11.09 -14.35
CA SER A 282 -9.38 -12.36 -13.75
C SER A 282 -9.41 -12.18 -12.24
N ILE A 283 -10.45 -11.53 -11.74
CA ILE A 283 -10.88 -11.67 -10.34
C ILE A 283 -11.57 -13.04 -10.26
N GLU A 284 -10.78 -14.10 -10.28
CA GLU A 284 -11.16 -15.45 -9.83
C GLU A 284 -9.92 -16.36 -9.83
N MET A 285 -9.03 -16.13 -8.87
CA MET A 285 -8.25 -17.21 -8.27
C MET A 285 -7.77 -16.77 -6.88
N GLN A 286 -8.73 -16.51 -5.99
CA GLN A 286 -8.43 -16.41 -4.57
C GLN A 286 -7.80 -17.76 -4.14
N LEU A 287 -6.63 -17.69 -3.50
CA LEU A 287 -5.92 -18.77 -2.77
C LEU A 287 -4.73 -19.50 -3.42
N PHE A 288 -4.47 -19.43 -4.73
CA PHE A 288 -3.14 -19.85 -5.28
C PHE A 288 -2.18 -18.67 -5.53
N ILE A 289 -2.67 -17.45 -5.30
CA ILE A 289 -1.98 -16.17 -5.43
C ILE A 289 -1.39 -15.76 -4.07
N TYR A 290 -0.33 -16.44 -3.64
CA TYR A 290 0.59 -15.86 -2.66
C TYR A 290 2.04 -15.80 -3.17
N LEU A 291 2.31 -16.40 -4.35
CA LEU A 291 3.68 -16.53 -4.87
C LEU A 291 3.89 -16.12 -6.35
N THR A 292 2.86 -15.85 -7.17
CA THR A 292 3.07 -15.65 -8.63
C THR A 292 2.31 -14.52 -9.33
N ASN A 293 1.40 -13.77 -8.68
CA ASN A 293 0.53 -12.78 -9.37
C ASN A 293 0.71 -11.31 -8.96
N PHE A 294 1.86 -10.92 -8.40
CA PHE A 294 2.24 -9.50 -8.24
C PHE A 294 2.83 -8.86 -9.51
N LEU A 295 2.83 -9.53 -10.66
CA LEU A 295 3.78 -9.22 -11.75
C LEU A 295 3.18 -8.61 -13.02
N ARG A 296 1.87 -8.32 -13.11
CA ARG A 296 1.30 -7.73 -14.34
C ARG A 296 0.30 -6.61 -14.03
N LEU A 297 0.60 -5.42 -14.54
CA LEU A 297 -0.34 -4.30 -14.63
C LEU A 297 -1.41 -4.59 -15.70
N VAL A 298 -2.57 -3.95 -15.58
CA VAL A 298 -3.69 -4.07 -16.53
C VAL A 298 -3.35 -3.49 -17.91
N SER A 299 -4.13 -3.86 -18.94
CA SER A 299 -3.85 -3.57 -20.35
C SER A 299 -3.44 -2.13 -20.65
N ALA A 300 -2.25 -1.97 -21.24
CA ALA A 300 -1.78 -0.73 -21.85
C ALA A 300 -0.63 -1.01 -22.82
N THR A 301 -0.74 -0.50 -24.05
CA THR A 301 0.31 -0.61 -25.07
C THR A 301 0.64 0.75 -25.66
N LEU A 302 1.91 1.15 -25.60
CA LEU A 302 2.41 2.38 -26.20
C LEU A 302 3.06 2.06 -27.54
N ILE A 303 2.67 2.79 -28.58
CA ILE A 303 3.24 2.69 -29.92
C ILE A 303 3.96 4.00 -30.22
N LYS A 304 5.25 3.92 -30.56
CA LYS A 304 6.05 5.03 -31.09
C LYS A 304 6.11 4.89 -32.60
N ILE A 305 5.58 5.88 -33.29
CA ILE A 305 5.71 6.01 -34.74
C ILE A 305 6.79 7.07 -35.01
N PRO A 306 7.94 6.71 -35.60
CA PRO A 306 9.02 7.64 -35.88
C PRO A 306 8.53 8.88 -36.63
N ASN A 307 8.96 10.06 -36.20
CA ASN A 307 8.55 11.37 -36.74
C ASN A 307 7.06 11.74 -36.62
N ASN A 308 6.20 10.85 -36.11
CA ASN A 308 4.75 11.08 -35.99
C ASN A 308 4.27 11.16 -34.53
N GLY A 309 5.04 10.64 -33.57
CA GLY A 309 4.73 10.72 -32.14
C GLY A 309 4.23 9.39 -31.57
N PHE A 310 3.36 9.48 -30.56
CA PHE A 310 2.97 8.32 -29.77
C PHE A 310 1.46 8.05 -29.82
N ILE A 311 1.09 6.78 -29.73
CA ILE A 311 -0.29 6.30 -29.62
C ILE A 311 -0.38 5.36 -28.42
N LEU A 312 -1.42 5.50 -27.61
CA LEU A 312 -1.76 4.53 -26.57
C LEU A 312 -2.95 3.68 -27.02
N LEU A 313 -2.81 2.37 -26.91
CA LEU A 313 -3.89 1.39 -27.05
C LEU A 313 -4.23 0.85 -25.66
N ASP A 314 -5.44 1.16 -25.21
CA ASP A 314 -5.91 1.04 -23.83
C ASP A 314 -5.04 1.79 -22.82
N VAL A 315 -5.68 2.21 -21.73
CA VAL A 315 -5.04 2.94 -20.64
C VAL A 315 -5.61 2.43 -19.32
N GLY A 316 -5.26 1.19 -18.98
CA GLY A 316 -5.60 0.60 -17.69
C GLY A 316 -4.98 1.34 -16.51
N GLU A 317 -5.47 1.04 -15.30
CA GLU A 317 -4.91 1.56 -14.05
C GLU A 317 -3.39 1.33 -13.96
N GLY A 318 -2.66 2.36 -13.54
CA GLY A 318 -1.20 2.28 -13.38
C GLY A 318 -0.39 2.56 -14.65
N THR A 319 -1.02 2.77 -15.82
CA THR A 319 -0.32 3.06 -17.09
C THR A 319 0.73 4.16 -16.96
N LEU A 320 0.38 5.33 -16.41
CA LEU A 320 1.31 6.45 -16.22
C LEU A 320 2.47 6.08 -15.28
N GLY A 321 2.19 5.28 -14.23
CA GLY A 321 3.21 4.78 -13.32
C GLY A 321 4.17 3.80 -14.02
N SER A 322 3.66 2.94 -14.90
CA SER A 322 4.49 2.05 -15.73
C SER A 322 5.36 2.83 -16.70
N MET A 323 4.81 3.87 -17.34
CA MET A 323 5.58 4.74 -18.22
C MET A 323 6.68 5.47 -17.45
N SER A 324 6.38 6.00 -16.25
CA SER A 324 7.37 6.62 -15.38
C SER A 324 8.44 5.64 -14.91
N ARG A 325 8.09 4.37 -14.66
CA ARG A 325 9.08 3.35 -14.30
C ARG A 325 9.99 2.97 -15.47
N HIS A 326 9.44 2.88 -16.67
CA HIS A 326 10.16 2.41 -17.85
C HIS A 326 11.00 3.51 -18.51
N PHE A 327 10.51 4.75 -18.54
CA PHE A 327 11.18 5.89 -19.17
C PHE A 327 11.86 6.84 -18.17
N GLY A 328 11.81 6.52 -16.87
CA GLY A 328 12.42 7.29 -15.79
C GLY A 328 11.57 8.48 -15.31
N PRO A 329 12.06 9.20 -14.26
CA PRO A 329 11.38 10.33 -13.67
C PRO A 329 11.15 11.47 -14.67
N TYR A 330 10.26 12.39 -14.28
CA TYR A 330 9.53 13.28 -15.18
C TYR A 330 10.36 14.25 -16.05
N ASP A 331 11.65 14.38 -15.87
CA ASP A 331 12.43 15.49 -16.41
C ASP A 331 13.78 15.08 -17.02
N GLN A 332 14.17 13.81 -16.91
CA GLN A 332 15.48 13.35 -17.37
C GLN A 332 15.37 12.36 -18.55
N PRO A 333 16.11 12.58 -19.64
CA PRO A 333 16.31 11.58 -20.69
C PRO A 333 16.88 10.28 -20.12
N HIS A 334 16.27 9.15 -20.44
CA HIS A 334 16.76 7.84 -20.02
C HIS A 334 16.62 6.82 -21.17
N GLY A 335 17.55 5.85 -21.20
CA GLY A 335 17.60 4.81 -22.22
C GLY A 335 18.21 5.26 -23.57
N ASP A 336 18.26 4.34 -24.54
CA ASP A 336 18.93 4.54 -25.83
C ASP A 336 18.30 5.63 -26.70
N ASP A 337 17.02 5.97 -26.46
CA ASP A 337 16.30 6.94 -27.27
C ASP A 337 16.27 8.36 -26.67
N GLN A 338 16.91 8.58 -25.50
CA GLN A 338 17.13 9.88 -24.86
C GLN A 338 15.89 10.80 -24.81
N THR A 339 14.70 10.20 -24.71
CA THR A 339 13.45 10.98 -24.59
C THR A 339 12.96 10.86 -23.15
N SER A 340 12.45 11.96 -22.58
CA SER A 340 11.83 11.93 -21.25
C SER A 340 10.39 11.42 -21.32
N LEU A 341 9.81 11.06 -20.18
CA LEU A 341 8.38 10.77 -20.09
C LEU A 341 7.54 11.97 -20.59
N GLU A 342 7.92 13.19 -20.23
CA GLU A 342 7.22 14.40 -20.66
C GLU A 342 7.23 14.61 -22.16
N SER A 343 8.36 14.34 -22.84
CA SER A 343 8.42 14.41 -24.30
C SER A 343 7.49 13.41 -24.99
N ARG A 344 7.31 12.22 -24.40
CA ARG A 344 6.37 11.21 -24.92
C ARG A 344 4.93 11.61 -24.71
N ILE A 345 4.61 12.12 -23.53
CA ILE A 345 3.29 12.60 -23.19
C ILE A 345 2.93 13.82 -24.04
N SER A 346 3.85 14.79 -24.21
CA SER A 346 3.60 15.98 -25.06
C SER A 346 3.32 15.61 -26.51
N ASN A 347 4.04 14.60 -27.02
CA ASN A 347 3.91 14.13 -28.40
C ASN A 347 2.89 12.97 -28.56
N LEU A 348 2.05 12.71 -27.55
CA LEU A 348 0.96 11.75 -27.63
C LEU A 348 -0.12 12.29 -28.58
N LYS A 349 -0.38 11.55 -29.66
CA LYS A 349 -1.33 11.94 -30.73
C LYS A 349 -2.71 11.32 -30.59
N CYS A 350 -2.78 10.12 -30.00
CA CYS A 350 -4.01 9.36 -29.92
C CYS A 350 -4.02 8.45 -28.70
N ILE A 351 -5.19 8.35 -28.08
CA ILE A 351 -5.53 7.31 -27.12
C ILE A 351 -6.72 6.56 -27.71
N PHE A 352 -6.53 5.27 -27.97
CA PHE A 352 -7.57 4.37 -28.41
C PHE A 352 -7.99 3.48 -27.24
N ILE A 353 -9.30 3.45 -26.94
CA ILE A 353 -9.86 2.57 -25.92
C ILE A 353 -10.66 1.49 -26.64
N SER A 354 -10.28 0.23 -26.44
CA SER A 354 -10.90 -0.92 -27.11
C SER A 354 -12.36 -1.13 -26.69
N HIS A 355 -12.66 -1.01 -25.39
CA HIS A 355 -14.02 -1.15 -24.83
C HIS A 355 -14.10 -0.59 -23.41
N MET A 356 -15.32 -0.56 -22.84
CA MET A 356 -15.63 0.15 -21.58
C MET A 356 -15.35 -0.62 -20.28
N HIS A 357 -14.64 -1.75 -20.33
CA HIS A 357 -14.22 -2.42 -19.09
C HIS A 357 -13.15 -1.61 -18.38
N ALA A 358 -13.27 -1.54 -17.05
CA ALA A 358 -12.47 -0.65 -16.21
C ALA A 358 -10.94 -0.88 -16.32
N ASP A 359 -10.51 -2.11 -16.57
CA ASP A 359 -9.11 -2.48 -16.79
C ASP A 359 -8.51 -1.93 -18.09
N HIS A 360 -9.31 -1.34 -18.98
CA HIS A 360 -8.86 -0.73 -20.23
C HIS A 360 -8.84 0.80 -20.22
N HIS A 361 -9.44 1.46 -19.23
CA HIS A 361 -9.58 2.93 -19.27
C HIS A 361 -9.40 3.68 -17.93
N LEU A 362 -9.32 3.01 -16.78
CA LEU A 362 -9.22 3.72 -15.49
C LEU A 362 -7.94 4.58 -15.35
N GLY A 363 -6.89 4.31 -16.13
CA GLY A 363 -5.67 5.14 -16.15
C GLY A 363 -5.79 6.42 -16.99
N ILE A 364 -6.82 6.55 -17.83
CA ILE A 364 -6.95 7.63 -18.82
C ILE A 364 -6.92 9.02 -18.16
N VAL A 365 -7.58 9.18 -17.01
CA VAL A 365 -7.68 10.46 -16.31
C VAL A 365 -6.30 10.96 -15.89
N ARG A 366 -5.43 10.07 -15.40
CA ARG A 366 -4.07 10.46 -14.99
C ARG A 366 -3.20 10.82 -16.20
N VAL A 367 -3.31 10.05 -17.30
CA VAL A 367 -2.55 10.33 -18.53
C VAL A 367 -2.99 11.67 -19.13
N LEU A 368 -4.30 11.93 -19.26
CA LEU A 368 -4.82 13.18 -19.79
C LEU A 368 -4.50 14.38 -18.90
N LYS A 369 -4.54 14.21 -17.57
CA LYS A 369 -4.13 15.24 -16.62
C LYS A 369 -2.66 15.62 -16.85
N LYS A 370 -1.75 14.63 -16.93
CA LYS A 370 -0.33 14.90 -17.21
C LYS A 370 -0.12 15.49 -18.61
N TRP A 371 -0.87 15.04 -19.61
CA TRP A 371 -0.86 15.64 -20.95
C TRP A 371 -1.24 17.12 -20.93
N ASN A 372 -2.27 17.47 -20.14
CA ASN A 372 -2.69 18.85 -19.97
C ASN A 372 -1.66 19.68 -19.18
N GLU A 373 -1.01 19.11 -18.18
CA GLU A 373 0.07 19.78 -17.42
C GLU A 373 1.31 20.08 -18.28
N VAL A 374 1.58 19.28 -19.30
CA VAL A 374 2.76 19.43 -20.17
C VAL A 374 2.48 20.31 -21.40
N ASN A 375 1.24 20.30 -21.92
CA ASN A 375 0.87 21.01 -23.16
C ASN A 375 0.00 22.26 -22.95
N GLY A 376 -0.63 22.41 -21.78
CA GLY A 376 -1.45 23.57 -21.41
C GLY A 376 -0.66 24.56 -20.58
#